data_AF-A0A1N7MU44-F1
#
_entry.id   AF-A0A1N7MU44-F1
#
_cell.length_a   1.000
_cell.length_b   1.000
_cell.length_c   1.000
_cell.angle_alpha   90.00
_cell.angle_beta   90.00
_cell.angle_gamma   90.00
#
_symmetry.space_group_name_H-M   'P 1'
#
loop_
_entity.id
_entity.type
_entity.pdbx_description
1 polymer ?
#
loop_
_entity_poly.entity_id
_entity_poly.type
_entity_poly.pdbx_seq_one_letter_code
_entity_poly.pdbx_strand_id
1 'polypeptide(L)'
;MKDKVLTNFGKKKESSSQSLKLQNVFQKMQAEPVEKQVEVVQEIISVPVKPSKTKEKSFNFSFVSEAENINYIRRLEFEKRRQGSEFSYFTSSDVVKEGIALLRKKGPKLKNRPAGMIPTRRGRVSNGTELKEKVTTSFSLIENEVDYIYDYIYTKSGDILGSFTKESFMNDMIKELKNKYGELE
;
A
#
# COMPACT_ATOMS: atom_id res chain seq x y z
N MET A 1 -34.76 -35.58 61.52
CA MET A 1 -33.33 -35.93 61.41
C MET A 1 -32.66 -34.91 60.49
N LYS A 2 -31.55 -34.32 60.96
CA LYS A 2 -30.54 -33.48 60.27
C LYS A 2 -31.02 -32.08 59.85
N ASP A 3 -30.76 -31.01 60.59
CA ASP A 3 -29.49 -30.31 60.93
C ASP A 3 -29.43 -28.99 60.16
N LYS A 4 -29.56 -27.86 60.87
CA LYS A 4 -28.87 -26.60 60.56
C LYS A 4 -28.87 -25.66 61.76
N VAL A 5 -27.68 -25.60 62.35
CA VAL A 5 -27.11 -24.70 63.35
C VAL A 5 -26.70 -23.44 62.53
N LEU A 6 -26.92 -22.18 62.92
CA LEU A 6 -26.31 -21.44 64.02
C LEU A 6 -26.99 -20.05 64.19
N THR A 7 -26.83 -19.58 65.41
CA THR A 7 -27.35 -18.38 66.07
C THR A 7 -26.73 -17.05 65.62
N ASN A 8 -27.58 -16.02 65.69
CA ASN A 8 -27.24 -14.59 65.81
C ASN A 8 -26.17 -14.31 66.89
N PHE A 9 -25.27 -13.37 66.66
CA PHE A 9 -24.88 -12.32 67.63
C PHE A 9 -24.11 -11.22 66.89
N GLY A 10 -24.52 -9.98 67.09
CA GLY A 10 -23.96 -8.81 66.40
C GLY A 10 -22.78 -8.14 67.10
N LYS A 11 -22.41 -7.01 66.48
CA LYS A 11 -21.60 -5.87 66.97
C LYS A 11 -20.06 -5.97 66.86
N LYS A 12 -19.59 -5.31 65.78
CA LYS A 12 -18.53 -4.28 65.70
C LYS A 12 -17.50 -4.22 66.84
N LYS A 13 -16.22 -4.47 66.50
CA LYS A 13 -15.01 -3.73 66.93
C LYS A 13 -13.92 -3.91 65.85
N GLU A 14 -13.54 -2.83 65.16
CA GLU A 14 -12.29 -2.05 65.34
C GLU A 14 -11.18 -2.47 64.35
N SER A 15 -11.12 -1.79 63.21
CA SER A 15 -9.92 -1.72 62.34
C SER A 15 -9.71 -0.26 61.87
N SER A 16 -9.55 0.66 62.82
CA SER A 16 -9.57 2.11 62.57
C SER A 16 -8.22 2.81 62.57
N SER A 17 -7.08 2.10 62.44
CA SER A 17 -5.76 2.75 62.46
C SER A 17 -5.14 3.02 61.08
N GLN A 18 -5.69 2.47 60.00
CA GLN A 18 -5.20 2.73 58.63
C GLN A 18 -6.09 3.70 57.82
N SER A 19 -7.39 3.78 58.10
CA SER A 19 -8.31 4.67 57.39
C SER A 19 -8.13 6.16 57.74
N LEU A 20 -7.67 6.48 58.97
CA LEU A 20 -7.41 7.85 59.42
C LEU A 20 -6.17 8.49 58.75
N LYS A 21 -5.21 7.69 58.28
CA LYS A 21 -4.00 8.20 57.59
C LYS A 21 -4.28 8.63 56.15
N LEU A 22 -5.29 8.05 55.49
CA LEU A 22 -5.65 8.38 54.11
C LEU A 22 -6.57 9.61 54.00
N GLN A 23 -7.39 9.89 55.01
CA GLN A 23 -8.25 11.08 55.03
C GLN A 23 -7.46 12.38 55.24
N ASN A 24 -6.38 12.35 56.02
CA ASN A 24 -5.51 13.51 56.25
C ASN A 24 -4.62 13.88 55.05
N VAL A 25 -4.42 12.98 54.09
CA VAL A 25 -3.67 13.27 52.85
C VAL A 25 -4.58 13.92 51.80
N PHE A 26 -5.85 13.50 51.74
CA PHE A 26 -6.83 14.06 50.80
C PHE A 26 -7.27 15.49 51.17
N GLN A 27 -7.38 15.83 52.45
CA GLN A 27 -7.72 17.19 52.89
C GLN A 27 -6.57 18.20 52.75
N LYS A 28 -5.31 17.75 52.63
CA LYS A 28 -4.16 18.63 52.35
C LYS A 28 -4.01 19.03 50.88
N MET A 29 -4.82 18.47 49.98
CA MET A 29 -4.77 18.77 48.55
C MET A 29 -5.84 19.78 48.09
N GLN A 30 -6.71 20.29 48.97
CA GLN A 30 -7.87 21.11 48.55
C GLN A 30 -8.13 22.39 49.38
N ALA A 31 -7.10 23.05 49.89
CA ALA A 31 -7.20 24.44 50.37
C ALA A 31 -5.80 25.07 50.37
N GLU A 32 -5.50 26.27 49.86
CA GLU A 32 -6.18 27.27 49.04
C GLU A 32 -5.08 28.28 48.56
N PRO A 33 -5.37 29.44 47.93
CA PRO A 33 -4.68 30.01 46.76
C PRO A 33 -3.50 30.96 47.09
N VAL A 34 -2.66 31.33 46.11
CA VAL A 34 -2.07 32.69 45.95
C VAL A 34 -1.45 32.82 44.55
N GLU A 35 -1.80 33.92 43.89
CA GLU A 35 -1.30 34.44 42.61
C GLU A 35 0.23 34.57 42.55
N LYS A 36 0.81 34.20 41.40
CA LYS A 36 2.04 34.82 40.87
C LYS A 36 2.14 34.56 39.37
N GLN A 37 2.08 35.65 38.61
CA GLN A 37 2.36 35.71 37.19
C GLN A 37 3.85 35.39 36.96
N VAL A 38 4.18 34.38 36.16
CA VAL A 38 5.50 34.22 35.54
C VAL A 38 5.37 33.54 34.17
N GLU A 39 5.67 34.33 33.15
CA GLU A 39 6.20 34.04 31.81
C GLU A 39 6.08 32.60 31.25
N VAL A 40 5.26 32.47 30.21
CA VAL A 40 5.17 31.31 29.33
C VAL A 40 6.36 31.34 28.36
N VAL A 41 7.46 30.67 28.71
CA VAL A 41 8.45 30.20 27.74
C VAL A 41 8.00 28.81 27.31
N GLN A 42 7.36 28.72 26.14
CA GLN A 42 7.08 27.44 25.50
C GLN A 42 8.41 26.82 25.05
N GLU A 43 8.97 25.92 25.86
CA GLU A 43 9.90 24.92 25.37
C GLU A 43 9.15 24.06 24.33
N ILE A 44 9.38 24.37 23.05
CA ILE A 44 9.01 23.52 21.93
C ILE A 44 9.91 22.29 22.01
N ILE A 45 9.49 21.30 22.80
CA ILE A 45 10.01 19.94 22.67
C ILE A 45 9.53 19.47 21.29
N SER A 46 10.40 19.60 20.30
CA SER A 46 10.18 19.06 18.97
C SER A 46 10.12 17.54 19.07
N VAL A 47 8.91 17.00 19.23
CA VAL A 47 8.64 15.59 19.00
C VAL A 47 9.16 15.26 17.61
N PRO A 48 10.05 14.26 17.43
CA PRO A 48 10.45 13.83 16.11
C PRO A 48 9.20 13.31 15.41
N VAL A 49 8.65 14.12 14.51
CA VAL A 49 7.60 13.72 13.58
C VAL A 49 8.20 12.58 12.77
N LYS A 50 7.92 11.34 13.18
CA LYS A 50 8.12 10.18 12.32
C LYS A 50 7.42 10.53 11.00
N PRO A 51 8.11 10.52 9.85
CA PRO A 51 7.42 10.74 8.58
C PRO A 51 6.33 9.67 8.53
N SER A 52 5.08 10.10 8.58
CA SER A 52 3.95 9.22 8.29
C SER A 52 4.16 8.78 6.85
N LYS A 53 4.76 7.61 6.66
CA LYS A 53 4.78 6.93 5.37
C LYS A 53 3.31 6.65 5.06
N THR A 54 2.67 7.58 4.37
CA THR A 54 1.37 7.35 3.76
C THR A 54 1.55 6.10 2.92
N LYS A 55 0.97 4.99 3.38
CA LYS A 55 1.12 3.70 2.68
C LYS A 55 0.51 3.91 1.30
N GLU A 56 1.35 3.92 0.27
CA GLU A 56 0.89 4.05 -1.10
C GLU A 56 -0.10 2.91 -1.36
N LYS A 57 -1.29 3.26 -1.85
CA LYS A 57 -2.34 2.29 -2.10
C LYS A 57 -1.92 1.43 -3.29
N SER A 58 -1.92 0.12 -3.07
CA SER A 58 -1.60 -0.87 -4.10
C SER A 58 -2.87 -1.29 -4.85
N PHE A 59 -2.79 -1.37 -6.16
CA PHE A 59 -3.86 -1.75 -7.06
C PHE A 59 -3.44 -2.97 -7.87
N ASN A 60 -4.36 -3.94 -7.98
CA ASN A 60 -4.16 -5.08 -8.89
C ASN A 60 -4.55 -4.65 -10.30
N PHE A 61 -3.56 -4.44 -11.15
CA PHE A 61 -3.75 -4.12 -12.55
C PHE A 61 -3.87 -5.40 -13.36
N SER A 62 -5.11 -5.79 -13.68
CA SER A 62 -5.41 -6.98 -14.49
C SER A 62 -5.49 -6.68 -15.98
N PHE A 63 -4.97 -7.61 -16.78
CA PHE A 63 -4.95 -7.56 -18.24
C PHE A 63 -4.76 -8.96 -18.83
N VAL A 64 -4.99 -9.07 -20.13
CA VAL A 64 -4.68 -10.25 -20.94
C VAL A 64 -3.36 -9.98 -21.65
N SER A 65 -2.50 -10.98 -21.80
CA SER A 65 -1.25 -10.88 -22.55
C SER A 65 -0.87 -12.24 -23.14
N GLU A 66 -0.06 -12.22 -24.19
CA GLU A 66 0.58 -13.41 -24.72
C GLU A 66 1.43 -14.10 -23.64
N ALA A 67 1.39 -15.44 -23.61
CA ALA A 67 2.13 -16.25 -22.65
C ALA A 67 3.64 -15.99 -22.70
N GLU A 68 4.19 -15.70 -23.89
CA GLU A 68 5.60 -15.38 -24.09
C GLU A 68 6.04 -14.14 -23.31
N ASN A 69 5.25 -13.06 -23.33
CA ASN A 69 5.52 -11.86 -22.54
C ASN A 69 5.55 -12.16 -21.04
N ILE A 70 4.63 -13.00 -20.55
CA ILE A 70 4.59 -13.39 -19.13
C ILE A 70 5.79 -14.24 -18.76
N ASN A 71 6.20 -15.15 -19.65
CA ASN A 71 7.40 -15.96 -19.46
C ASN A 71 8.66 -15.08 -19.43
N TYR A 72 8.75 -14.08 -20.30
CA TYR A 72 9.85 -13.12 -20.29
C TYR A 72 9.95 -12.37 -18.95
N ILE A 73 8.83 -11.86 -18.43
CA ILE A 73 8.79 -11.19 -17.10
C ILE A 73 9.30 -12.13 -16.01
N ARG A 74 8.85 -13.38 -15.99
CA ARG A 74 9.27 -14.39 -15.00
C ARG A 74 10.74 -14.73 -15.12
N ARG A 75 11.27 -14.85 -16.34
CA ARG A 75 12.71 -15.09 -16.58
C ARG A 75 13.55 -13.92 -16.07
N LEU A 76 13.15 -12.69 -16.37
CA LEU A 76 13.86 -11.50 -15.90
C LEU A 76 13.82 -11.37 -14.37
N GLU A 77 12.68 -11.69 -13.74
CA GLU A 77 12.57 -11.79 -12.27
C GLU A 77 13.57 -12.79 -11.70
N PHE A 78 13.65 -13.99 -12.30
CA PHE A 78 14.57 -15.03 -11.84
C PHE A 78 16.04 -14.62 -12.00
N GLU A 79 16.41 -14.07 -13.17
CA GLU A 79 17.75 -13.56 -13.42
C GLU A 79 18.14 -12.46 -12.44
N LYS A 80 17.23 -11.53 -12.14
CA LYS A 80 17.45 -10.49 -11.13
C LYS A 80 17.67 -11.06 -9.73
N ARG A 81 16.87 -12.04 -9.32
CA ARG A 81 17.05 -12.72 -8.03
C ARG A 81 18.40 -13.42 -7.89
N ARG A 82 18.99 -13.88 -9.00
CA ARG A 82 20.32 -14.53 -9.00
C ARG A 82 21.48 -13.55 -8.87
N GLN A 83 21.27 -12.26 -9.16
CA GLN A 83 22.35 -11.25 -9.14
C GLN A 83 22.84 -10.92 -7.73
N GLY A 84 22.02 -11.10 -6.69
CA GLY A 84 22.44 -10.84 -5.33
C GLY A 84 21.31 -10.93 -4.30
N SER A 85 21.69 -10.93 -3.02
CA SER A 85 20.74 -10.98 -1.90
C SER A 85 19.81 -9.78 -1.84
N GLU A 86 20.21 -8.64 -2.39
CA GLU A 86 19.39 -7.42 -2.48
C GLU A 86 18.11 -7.61 -3.32
N PHE A 87 18.14 -8.52 -4.30
CA PHE A 87 16.99 -8.83 -5.17
C PHE A 87 16.23 -10.08 -4.73
N SER A 88 16.54 -10.65 -3.55
CA SER A 88 15.89 -11.89 -3.07
C SER A 88 14.36 -11.83 -3.04
N TYR A 89 13.80 -10.65 -2.76
CA TYR A 89 12.35 -10.39 -2.74
C TYR A 89 11.81 -9.73 -4.03
N PHE A 90 12.64 -9.57 -5.05
CA PHE A 90 12.24 -8.94 -6.32
C PHE A 90 11.15 -9.77 -6.99
N THR A 91 10.05 -9.15 -7.41
CA THR A 91 8.88 -9.87 -7.96
C THR A 91 8.63 -9.53 -9.42
N SER A 92 7.77 -10.31 -10.10
CA SER A 92 7.23 -9.95 -11.42
C SER A 92 6.59 -8.56 -11.45
N SER A 93 5.98 -8.11 -10.34
CA SER A 93 5.43 -6.75 -10.28
C SER A 93 6.55 -5.72 -10.35
N ASP A 94 7.69 -5.96 -9.71
CA ASP A 94 8.83 -5.04 -9.73
C ASP A 94 9.49 -4.96 -11.12
N VAL A 95 9.50 -6.06 -11.88
CA VAL A 95 9.87 -6.06 -13.31
C VAL A 95 8.98 -5.12 -14.10
N VAL A 96 7.67 -5.18 -13.87
CA VAL A 96 6.68 -4.33 -14.57
C VAL A 96 6.87 -2.87 -14.20
N LYS A 97 7.09 -2.56 -12.93
CA LYS A 97 7.44 -1.20 -12.47
C LYS A 97 8.70 -0.67 -13.14
N GLU A 98 9.70 -1.52 -13.28
CA GLU A 98 10.92 -1.17 -14.00
C GLU A 98 10.63 -0.87 -15.48
N GLY A 99 9.83 -1.71 -16.15
CA GLY A 99 9.40 -1.47 -17.53
C GLY A 99 8.64 -0.16 -17.71
N ILE A 100 7.72 0.16 -16.79
CA ILE A 100 7.02 1.44 -16.73
C ILE A 100 8.02 2.61 -16.59
N ALA A 101 9.01 2.47 -15.71
CA ALA A 101 10.04 3.49 -15.52
C ALA A 101 10.90 3.69 -16.78
N LEU A 102 11.18 2.64 -17.55
CA LEU A 102 11.88 2.75 -18.84
C LEU A 102 11.05 3.49 -19.87
N LEU A 103 9.76 3.13 -20.00
CA LEU A 103 8.83 3.85 -20.88
C LEU A 103 8.70 5.32 -20.49
N ARG A 104 8.69 5.65 -19.19
CA ARG A 104 8.68 7.05 -18.72
C ARG A 104 9.91 7.84 -19.15
N LYS A 105 11.08 7.20 -19.15
CA LYS A 105 12.35 7.85 -19.49
C LYS A 105 12.51 8.07 -21.00
N LYS A 106 12.02 7.15 -21.82
CA LYS A 106 12.15 7.21 -23.29
C LYS A 106 10.91 7.78 -24.00
N GLY A 107 9.77 7.76 -23.34
CA GLY A 107 8.49 8.07 -23.93
C GLY A 107 8.31 9.56 -24.22
N PRO A 108 7.46 9.91 -25.21
CA PRO A 108 7.08 11.30 -25.44
C PRO A 108 6.30 11.85 -24.24
N LYS A 109 6.22 13.18 -24.16
CA LYS A 109 5.36 13.85 -23.16
C LYS A 109 3.92 13.38 -23.35
N LEU A 110 3.39 12.66 -22.35
CA LEU A 110 2.05 12.10 -22.39
C LEU A 110 1.00 13.21 -22.29
N LYS A 111 -0.13 13.00 -22.97
CA LYS A 111 -1.35 13.78 -22.76
C LYS A 111 -2.04 13.25 -21.51
N ASN A 112 -2.42 14.14 -20.60
CA ASN A 112 -3.22 13.77 -19.45
C ASN A 112 -4.63 13.38 -19.93
N ARG A 113 -5.11 12.21 -19.51
CA ARG A 113 -6.49 11.81 -19.77
C ARG A 113 -7.47 12.61 -18.89
N PRO A 114 -8.71 12.82 -19.32
CA PRO A 114 -9.77 13.32 -18.45
C PRO A 114 -9.95 12.43 -17.20
N ALA A 115 -10.18 13.06 -16.04
CA ALA A 115 -10.34 12.34 -14.78
C ALA A 115 -11.48 11.30 -14.86
N GLY A 116 -11.21 10.08 -14.38
CA GLY A 116 -12.18 8.97 -14.41
C GLY A 116 -12.31 8.24 -15.75
N MET A 117 -11.65 8.71 -16.82
CA MET A 117 -11.70 8.06 -18.14
C MET A 117 -10.77 6.85 -18.19
N ILE A 118 -11.32 5.65 -18.41
CA ILE A 118 -10.53 4.45 -18.71
C ILE A 118 -10.42 4.33 -20.25
N PRO A 119 -9.25 4.56 -20.86
CA PRO A 119 -9.10 4.66 -22.32
C PRO A 119 -9.17 3.30 -23.03
N THR A 120 -9.20 2.21 -22.27
CA THR A 120 -9.29 0.85 -22.80
C THR A 120 -10.74 0.42 -22.85
N ARG A 121 -11.24 0.05 -24.03
CA ARG A 121 -12.49 -0.72 -24.17
C ARG A 121 -12.27 -2.08 -23.50
N ARG A 122 -13.28 -2.67 -22.83
CA ARG A 122 -13.21 -4.08 -22.36
C ARG A 122 -12.68 -4.92 -23.53
N GLY A 123 -11.61 -5.69 -23.29
CA GLY A 123 -10.84 -6.36 -24.33
C GLY A 123 -11.74 -7.12 -25.31
N ARG A 124 -11.31 -7.19 -26.57
CA ARG A 124 -11.99 -8.00 -27.59
C ARG A 124 -11.99 -9.44 -27.08
N VAL A 125 -13.17 -10.06 -26.95
CA VAL A 125 -13.26 -11.47 -26.57
C VAL A 125 -12.54 -12.27 -27.65
N SER A 126 -11.45 -12.93 -27.29
CA SER A 126 -10.69 -13.78 -28.21
C SER A 126 -11.55 -14.97 -28.63
N ASN A 127 -11.56 -15.29 -29.92
CA ASN A 127 -12.31 -16.42 -30.45
C ASN A 127 -11.34 -17.55 -30.84
N GLY A 128 -11.61 -18.79 -30.42
CA GLY A 128 -10.94 -19.98 -30.94
C GLY A 128 -9.46 -20.12 -30.54
N THR A 129 -8.56 -20.16 -31.53
CA THR A 129 -7.12 -20.48 -31.37
C THR A 129 -6.33 -19.42 -30.61
N GLU A 130 -6.68 -18.14 -30.74
CA GLU A 130 -6.04 -17.02 -30.02
C GLU A 130 -6.19 -17.14 -28.49
N LEU A 131 -7.19 -17.89 -28.02
CA LEU A 131 -7.40 -18.13 -26.58
C LEU A 131 -6.33 -19.03 -25.97
N LYS A 132 -5.67 -19.87 -26.78
CA LYS A 132 -4.66 -20.82 -26.28
C LYS A 132 -3.33 -20.14 -25.94
N GLU A 133 -3.05 -19.00 -26.56
CA GLU A 133 -1.76 -18.29 -26.41
C GLU A 133 -1.84 -17.09 -25.47
N LYS A 134 -3.05 -16.64 -25.13
CA LYS A 134 -3.30 -15.49 -24.26
C LYS A 134 -3.68 -15.93 -22.85
N VAL A 135 -3.02 -15.33 -21.86
CA VAL A 135 -3.23 -15.59 -20.44
C VAL A 135 -3.70 -14.32 -19.74
N THR A 136 -4.72 -14.44 -18.89
CA THR A 136 -5.13 -13.35 -18.00
C THR A 136 -4.22 -13.34 -16.79
N THR A 137 -3.65 -12.17 -16.47
CA THR A 137 -2.77 -11.99 -15.31
C THR A 137 -3.04 -10.65 -14.63
N SER A 138 -2.42 -10.44 -13.48
CA SER A 138 -2.47 -9.16 -12.76
C SER A 138 -1.17 -8.88 -12.03
N PHE A 139 -0.78 -7.61 -12.00
CA PHE A 139 0.37 -7.13 -11.22
C PHE A 139 -0.02 -6.08 -10.20
N SER A 140 0.75 -6.00 -9.12
CA SER A 140 0.50 -5.06 -8.02
C SER A 140 1.26 -3.77 -8.28
N LEU A 141 0.52 -2.70 -8.57
CA LEU A 141 1.05 -1.38 -8.96
C LEU A 141 0.51 -0.28 -8.06
N ILE A 142 1.25 0.82 -7.92
CA ILE A 142 0.75 2.01 -7.20
C ILE A 142 -0.10 2.89 -8.12
N GLU A 143 -0.88 3.81 -7.53
CA GLU A 143 -1.79 4.70 -8.27
C GLU A 143 -1.09 5.44 -9.42
N ASN A 144 0.07 6.05 -9.12
CA ASN A 144 0.87 6.77 -10.11
C ASN A 144 1.29 5.90 -11.30
N GLU A 145 1.57 4.62 -11.08
CA GLU A 145 1.94 3.68 -12.14
C GLU A 145 0.74 3.34 -13.01
N VAL A 146 -0.40 3.06 -12.38
CA VAL A 146 -1.66 2.80 -13.07
C VAL A 146 -2.12 4.00 -13.89
N ASP A 147 -2.02 5.20 -13.33
CA ASP A 147 -2.36 6.44 -14.02
C ASP A 147 -1.49 6.66 -15.25
N TYR A 148 -0.18 6.47 -15.10
CA TYR A 148 0.74 6.54 -16.24
C TYR A 148 0.39 5.54 -17.34
N ILE A 149 0.04 4.29 -16.99
CA ILE A 149 -0.36 3.29 -17.99
C ILE A 149 -1.59 3.79 -18.76
N TYR A 150 -2.59 4.31 -18.06
CA TYR A 150 -3.79 4.83 -18.73
C TYR A 150 -3.50 6.10 -19.54
N ASP A 151 -2.69 7.04 -19.05
CA ASP A 151 -2.28 8.21 -19.83
C ASP A 151 -1.48 7.83 -21.08
N TYR A 152 -0.62 6.81 -20.97
CA TYR A 152 0.13 6.26 -22.10
C TYR A 152 -0.82 5.68 -23.15
N ILE A 153 -1.76 4.83 -22.71
CA ILE A 153 -2.76 4.23 -23.61
C ILE A 153 -3.63 5.31 -24.24
N TYR A 154 -4.06 6.31 -23.48
CA TYR A 154 -4.86 7.43 -23.98
C TYR A 154 -4.09 8.22 -25.04
N THR A 155 -2.84 8.58 -24.76
CA THR A 155 -1.97 9.32 -25.68
C THR A 155 -1.76 8.56 -26.99
N LYS A 156 -1.54 7.24 -26.92
CA LYS A 156 -1.34 6.37 -28.09
C LYS A 156 -2.62 6.09 -28.85
N SER A 157 -3.76 6.01 -28.17
CA SER A 157 -5.06 5.79 -28.80
C SER A 157 -5.52 6.98 -29.65
N GLY A 158 -5.04 8.19 -29.32
CA GLY A 158 -5.46 9.42 -29.98
C GLY A 158 -6.98 9.62 -29.86
N ASP A 159 -7.63 9.89 -30.99
CA ASP A 159 -9.07 10.16 -31.04
C ASP A 159 -9.93 8.88 -31.10
N ILE A 160 -9.29 7.71 -31.32
CA ILE A 160 -10.00 6.44 -31.48
C ILE A 160 -9.87 5.62 -30.19
N LEU A 161 -10.91 5.67 -29.36
CA LEU A 161 -10.99 4.90 -28.12
C LEU A 161 -10.86 3.39 -28.37
N GLY A 162 -9.96 2.75 -27.61
CA GLY A 162 -9.70 1.31 -27.71
C GLY A 162 -8.89 0.85 -28.92
N SER A 163 -8.34 1.77 -29.72
CA SER A 163 -7.35 1.45 -30.76
C SER A 163 -6.04 0.92 -30.17
N PHE A 164 -5.65 1.44 -29.00
CA PHE A 164 -4.54 0.93 -28.21
C PHE A 164 -5.07 0.31 -26.92
N THR A 165 -4.59 -0.88 -26.57
CA THR A 165 -5.13 -1.68 -25.47
C THR A 165 -4.08 -1.93 -24.38
N LYS A 166 -4.50 -2.55 -23.26
CA LYS A 166 -3.54 -3.01 -22.24
C LYS A 166 -2.55 -4.03 -22.80
N GLU A 167 -2.97 -4.90 -23.72
CA GLU A 167 -2.10 -5.84 -24.43
C GLU A 167 -1.01 -5.09 -25.19
N SER A 168 -1.41 -4.08 -25.97
CA SER A 168 -0.48 -3.25 -26.74
C SER A 168 0.53 -2.52 -25.84
N PHE A 169 0.07 -2.01 -24.69
CA PHE A 169 0.95 -1.41 -23.68
C PHE A 169 2.00 -2.41 -23.18
N MET A 170 1.58 -3.64 -22.89
CA MET A 170 2.50 -4.68 -22.41
C MET A 170 3.55 -5.02 -23.46
N ASN A 171 3.16 -5.11 -24.74
CA ASN A 171 4.10 -5.35 -25.84
C ASN A 171 5.16 -4.23 -25.93
N ASP A 172 4.75 -2.96 -25.84
CA ASP A 172 5.67 -1.81 -25.82
C ASP A 172 6.61 -1.87 -24.60
N MET A 173 6.09 -2.21 -23.43
CA MET A 173 6.88 -2.32 -22.20
C MET A 173 7.90 -3.46 -22.27
N ILE A 174 7.49 -4.64 -22.76
CA ILE A 174 8.37 -5.79 -22.94
C ILE A 174 9.46 -5.48 -23.96
N LYS A 175 9.12 -4.80 -25.05
CA LYS A 175 10.10 -4.34 -26.04
C LYS A 175 11.18 -3.47 -25.39
N GLU A 176 10.81 -2.54 -24.51
CA GLU A 176 11.80 -1.72 -23.81
C GLU A 176 12.63 -2.49 -22.78
N LEU A 177 12.05 -3.49 -22.12
CA LEU A 177 12.81 -4.39 -21.25
C LEU A 177 13.82 -5.23 -22.06
N LYS A 178 13.40 -5.79 -23.19
CA LYS A 178 14.26 -6.50 -24.14
C LYS A 178 15.37 -5.63 -24.71
N ASN A 179 15.08 -4.37 -25.03
CA ASN A 179 16.10 -3.41 -25.46
C ASN A 179 17.18 -3.16 -24.39
N LYS A 180 16.83 -3.28 -23.11
CA LYS A 180 17.76 -3.07 -21.99
C LYS A 180 18.51 -4.34 -21.59
N TYR A 181 17.83 -5.47 -21.56
CA TYR A 181 18.32 -6.73 -20.99
C TYR A 181 18.60 -7.83 -22.01
N GLY A 182 18.21 -7.64 -23.27
CA GLY A 182 18.29 -8.64 -24.32
C GLY A 182 17.11 -9.62 -24.32
N GLU A 183 17.15 -10.56 -25.27
CA GLU A 183 16.32 -11.76 -25.25
C GLU A 183 16.87 -12.73 -24.20
N LEU A 184 15.99 -13.23 -23.32
CA LEU A 184 16.36 -14.16 -22.25
C LEU A 184 15.90 -15.56 -22.65
N GLU A 185 16.84 -16.49 -22.82
CA GLU A 185 16.59 -17.88 -23.24
C GLU A 185 15.98 -18.77 -22.16
#